data_AF-A0AAD1TNM4-F1
#
_entry.id   AF-A0AAD1TNM4-F1
#
_cell.length_a   1.000
_cell.length_b   1.000
_cell.length_c   1.000
_cell.angle_alpha   90.00
_cell.angle_beta   90.00
_cell.angle_gamma   90.00
#
_symmetry.space_group_name_H-M   'P 1'
#
loop_
_entity.id
_entity.type
_entity.pdbx_description
1 polymer ?
#
loop_
_entity_poly.entity_id
_entity_poly.type
_entity_poly.pdbx_seq_one_letter_code
_entity_poly.pdbx_strand_id
1 'polypeptide(L)'
;TEVALLSFNLHNGEKKMNDTTAKDRKQNRRLDNLLLDVTQVNKTVYLLKSQIEAIAVVGFNESYSSILKSYLESTAAERIANGSVSGPGSPVFQSRQTRLETEKHLKDKLDAYRKNMTAQKSSLKELQKKVQDLNVNHINVKICGAPGDQPCDQAPCGGANCRDDEGQRKCGGEGCNGAVPISTKALKNAQNATIALENMANQLNDISQKIQEVQGIAQEAKAQSELTLNKAEDAKRRMEDSTDKLRQFIKKIKDFLT
;
A
#
# COMPACT_ATOMS: atom_id res chain seq x y z
N THR A 1 -64.07 -150.96 29.01
CA THR A 1 -63.08 -150.10 28.31
C THR A 1 -63.63 -148.76 27.83
N GLU A 2 -64.86 -148.35 28.17
CA GLU A 2 -65.42 -147.02 27.83
C GLU A 2 -65.01 -145.87 28.75
N VAL A 3 -64.82 -146.13 30.05
CA VAL A 3 -64.51 -145.10 31.06
C VAL A 3 -63.17 -144.39 30.76
N ALA A 4 -62.18 -145.12 30.23
CA ALA A 4 -60.87 -144.54 29.88
C ALA A 4 -60.92 -143.56 28.70
N LEU A 5 -61.81 -143.79 27.73
CA LEU A 5 -61.96 -142.94 26.54
C LEU A 5 -62.64 -141.61 26.89
N LEU A 6 -63.63 -141.66 27.78
CA LEU A 6 -64.31 -140.49 28.33
C LEU A 6 -63.34 -139.62 29.16
N SER A 7 -62.52 -140.23 30.01
CA SER A 7 -61.49 -139.51 30.76
C SER A 7 -60.45 -138.85 29.86
N PHE A 8 -60.04 -139.50 28.76
CA PHE A 8 -59.12 -138.92 27.77
C PHE A 8 -59.72 -137.71 27.05
N ASN A 9 -60.98 -137.82 26.60
CA ASN A 9 -61.67 -136.72 25.92
C ASN A 9 -61.96 -135.54 26.85
N LEU A 10 -62.34 -135.80 28.11
CA LEU A 10 -62.49 -134.77 29.15
C LEU A 10 -61.16 -134.06 29.41
N HIS A 11 -60.07 -134.81 29.58
CA HIS A 11 -58.74 -134.24 29.79
C HIS A 11 -58.26 -133.39 28.60
N ASN A 12 -58.53 -133.83 27.37
CA ASN A 12 -58.15 -133.09 26.17
C ASN A 12 -59.01 -131.84 25.96
N GLY A 13 -60.30 -131.91 26.31
CA GLY A 13 -61.22 -130.77 26.34
C GLY A 13 -60.80 -129.73 27.40
N GLU A 14 -60.43 -130.18 28.59
CA GLU A 14 -59.93 -129.35 29.69
C GLU A 14 -58.62 -128.65 29.31
N LYS A 15 -57.69 -129.37 28.67
CA LYS A 15 -56.44 -128.81 28.14
C LYS A 15 -56.70 -127.71 27.10
N LYS A 16 -57.59 -127.96 26.13
CA LYS A 16 -57.94 -126.98 25.09
C LYS A 16 -58.63 -125.75 25.66
N MET A 17 -59.46 -125.93 26.70
CA MET A 17 -60.11 -124.84 27.42
C MET A 17 -59.09 -124.00 28.19
N ASN A 18 -58.13 -124.65 28.86
CA ASN A 18 -57.03 -123.97 29.56
C ASN A 18 -56.13 -123.19 28.59
N ASP A 19 -55.78 -123.75 27.44
CA ASP A 19 -55.00 -123.07 26.40
C ASP A 19 -55.74 -121.85 25.82
N THR A 20 -57.05 -121.99 25.59
CA THR A 20 -57.91 -120.90 25.10
C THR A 20 -58.00 -119.78 26.15
N THR A 21 -58.19 -120.13 27.41
CA THR A 21 -58.26 -119.18 28.53
C THR A 21 -56.92 -118.46 28.72
N ALA A 22 -55.79 -119.14 28.54
CA ALA A 22 -54.47 -118.54 28.59
C ALA A 22 -54.24 -117.55 27.43
N LYS A 23 -54.69 -117.90 26.22
CA LYS A 23 -54.61 -117.02 25.04
C LYS A 23 -55.48 -115.78 25.18
N ASP A 24 -56.69 -115.94 25.71
CA ASP A 24 -57.62 -114.83 25.97
C ASP A 24 -57.07 -113.87 27.02
N ARG A 25 -56.53 -114.38 28.13
CA ARG A 25 -55.80 -113.56 29.12
C ARG A 25 -54.63 -112.80 28.51
N LYS A 26 -53.90 -113.41 27.57
CA LYS A 26 -52.79 -112.76 26.86
C LYS A 26 -53.30 -111.66 25.92
N GLN A 27 -54.44 -111.86 25.27
CA GLN A 27 -55.08 -110.88 24.41
C GLN A 27 -55.65 -109.71 25.23
N ASN A 28 -56.30 -109.97 26.36
CA ASN A 28 -56.79 -108.92 27.26
C ASN A 28 -55.63 -108.05 27.79
N ARG A 29 -54.52 -108.66 28.24
CA ARG A 29 -53.34 -107.88 28.63
C ARG A 29 -52.79 -107.01 27.50
N ARG A 30 -52.84 -107.50 26.25
CA ARG A 30 -52.43 -106.69 25.08
C ARG A 30 -53.41 -105.55 24.82
N LEU A 31 -54.70 -105.77 25.01
CA LEU A 31 -55.72 -104.74 24.87
C LEU A 31 -55.57 -103.66 25.95
N ASP A 32 -55.34 -104.05 27.20
CA ASP A 32 -55.08 -103.12 28.31
C ASP A 32 -53.84 -102.26 28.04
N ASN A 33 -52.75 -102.89 27.59
CA ASN A 33 -51.54 -102.17 27.20
C ASN A 33 -51.80 -101.21 26.04
N LEU A 34 -52.54 -101.65 25.01
CA LEU A 34 -52.88 -100.79 23.88
C LEU A 34 -53.76 -99.60 24.31
N LEU A 35 -54.67 -99.81 25.27
CA LEU A 35 -55.53 -98.76 25.81
C LEU A 35 -54.73 -97.73 26.63
N LEU A 36 -53.73 -98.19 27.38
CA LEU A 36 -52.75 -97.33 28.04
C LEU A 36 -51.94 -96.51 27.02
N ASP A 37 -51.43 -97.17 25.97
CA ASP A 37 -50.66 -96.52 24.90
C ASP A 37 -51.50 -95.44 24.19
N VAL A 38 -52.76 -95.76 23.84
CA VAL A 38 -53.70 -94.80 23.22
C VAL A 38 -53.95 -93.62 24.15
N THR A 39 -54.14 -93.88 25.45
CA THR A 39 -54.35 -92.81 26.43
C THR A 39 -53.13 -91.91 26.56
N GLN A 40 -51.92 -92.49 26.51
CA GLN A 40 -50.68 -91.73 26.60
C GLN A 40 -50.40 -90.94 25.31
N VAL A 41 -50.64 -91.52 24.14
CA VAL A 41 -50.55 -90.82 22.85
C VAL A 41 -51.53 -89.64 22.83
N ASN A 42 -52.76 -89.84 23.28
CA ASN A 42 -53.76 -88.77 23.34
C ASN A 42 -53.30 -87.60 24.22
N LYS A 43 -52.75 -87.88 25.42
CA LYS A 43 -52.17 -86.86 26.30
C LYS A 43 -51.02 -86.11 25.63
N THR A 44 -50.11 -86.82 24.97
CA THR A 44 -48.97 -86.22 24.26
C THR A 44 -49.44 -85.31 23.11
N VAL A 45 -50.45 -85.73 22.36
CA VAL A 45 -51.02 -84.92 21.27
C VAL A 45 -51.64 -83.63 21.80
N TYR A 46 -52.40 -83.69 22.91
CA TYR A 46 -52.96 -82.48 23.53
C TYR A 46 -51.88 -81.52 24.03
N LEU A 47 -50.83 -82.05 24.67
CA LEU A 47 -49.72 -81.24 25.15
C LEU A 47 -48.99 -80.55 23.99
N LEU A 48 -48.69 -81.30 22.93
CA LEU A 48 -48.00 -80.79 21.74
C LEU A 48 -48.83 -79.73 21.02
N LYS A 49 -50.15 -79.96 20.91
CA LYS A 49 -51.08 -78.98 20.33
C LYS A 49 -51.05 -77.66 21.10
N SER A 50 -51.14 -77.71 22.43
CA SER A 50 -51.11 -76.50 23.27
C SER A 50 -49.79 -75.73 23.16
N GLN A 51 -48.66 -76.44 23.05
CA GLN A 51 -47.35 -75.81 22.81
C GLN A 51 -47.28 -75.12 21.44
N ILE A 52 -47.81 -75.75 20.39
CA ILE A 52 -47.86 -75.15 19.04
C ILE A 52 -48.75 -73.91 19.03
N GLU A 53 -49.91 -73.96 19.68
CA GLU A 53 -50.82 -72.81 19.79
C GLU A 53 -50.16 -71.65 20.55
N ALA A 54 -49.46 -71.92 21.65
CA ALA A 54 -48.72 -70.90 22.38
C ALA A 54 -47.61 -70.25 21.53
N ILE A 55 -46.86 -71.04 20.76
CA ILE A 55 -45.82 -70.52 19.85
C ILE A 55 -46.44 -69.67 18.72
N ALA A 56 -47.58 -70.10 18.20
CA ALA A 56 -48.30 -69.37 17.16
C ALA A 56 -48.86 -68.03 17.67
N VAL A 57 -49.42 -68.00 18.88
CA VAL A 57 -49.98 -66.78 19.51
C VAL A 57 -48.91 -65.74 19.82
N VAL A 58 -47.69 -66.16 20.17
CA VAL A 58 -46.57 -65.25 20.48
C VAL A 58 -45.97 -64.60 19.21
N GLY A 59 -46.51 -64.91 18.01
CA GLY A 59 -46.14 -64.20 16.78
C GLY A 59 -44.66 -64.40 16.41
N PHE A 60 -44.11 -65.60 16.64
CA PHE A 60 -42.70 -65.91 16.38
C PHE A 60 -42.24 -65.50 14.97
N ASN A 61 -43.08 -65.75 13.95
CA ASN A 61 -42.77 -65.36 12.57
C ASN A 61 -42.69 -63.85 12.36
N GLU A 62 -43.55 -63.07 13.03
CA GLU A 62 -43.55 -61.61 12.96
C GLU A 62 -42.32 -61.03 13.66
N SER A 63 -42.00 -61.56 14.85
CA SER A 63 -40.80 -61.17 15.61
C SER A 63 -39.52 -61.52 14.84
N TYR A 64 -39.44 -62.72 14.27
CA TYR A 64 -38.30 -63.14 13.45
C TYR A 64 -38.17 -62.27 12.19
N SER A 65 -39.26 -61.98 11.50
CA SER A 65 -39.28 -61.10 10.33
C SER A 65 -38.82 -59.68 10.69
N SER A 66 -39.29 -59.14 11.81
CA SER A 66 -38.88 -57.83 12.31
C SER A 66 -37.38 -57.80 12.65
N ILE A 67 -36.86 -58.81 13.34
CA ILE A 67 -35.43 -58.91 13.68
C ILE A 67 -34.60 -58.99 12.40
N LEU A 68 -35.01 -59.83 11.43
CA LEU A 68 -34.31 -59.95 10.16
C LEU A 68 -34.30 -58.63 9.39
N LYS A 69 -35.45 -57.93 9.36
CA LYS A 69 -35.56 -56.61 8.72
C LYS A 69 -34.63 -55.59 9.39
N SER A 70 -34.68 -55.46 10.71
CA SER A 70 -33.81 -54.53 11.45
C SER A 70 -32.32 -54.87 11.28
N TYR A 71 -31.96 -56.14 11.21
CA TYR A 71 -30.58 -56.56 10.92
C TYR A 71 -30.13 -56.11 9.51
N LEU A 72 -30.96 -56.31 8.49
CA LEU A 72 -30.66 -55.87 7.12
C LEU A 72 -30.56 -54.35 7.03
N GLU A 73 -31.46 -53.62 7.68
CA GLU A 73 -31.42 -52.15 7.74
C GLU A 73 -30.17 -51.64 8.47
N SER A 74 -29.84 -52.24 9.62
CA SER A 74 -28.65 -51.87 10.40
C SER A 74 -27.35 -52.13 9.64
N THR A 75 -27.25 -53.26 8.94
CA THR A 75 -26.06 -53.58 8.13
C THR A 75 -25.94 -52.69 6.90
N ALA A 76 -27.05 -52.30 6.27
CA ALA A 76 -27.05 -51.30 5.20
C ALA A 76 -26.60 -49.92 5.71
N ALA A 77 -27.14 -49.49 6.86
CA ALA A 77 -26.75 -48.23 7.50
C ALA A 77 -25.26 -48.22 7.88
N GLU A 78 -24.73 -49.32 8.41
CA GLU A 78 -23.31 -49.46 8.73
C GLU A 78 -22.43 -49.31 7.48
N ARG A 79 -22.80 -49.94 6.35
CA ARG A 79 -22.04 -49.78 5.09
C ARG A 79 -22.01 -48.33 4.61
N ILE A 80 -23.14 -47.62 4.70
CA ILE A 80 -23.21 -46.19 4.32
C ILE A 80 -22.35 -45.34 5.27
N ALA A 81 -22.44 -45.59 6.58
CA ALA A 81 -21.64 -44.88 7.56
C ALA A 81 -20.13 -45.10 7.35
N ASN A 82 -19.71 -46.36 7.16
CA ASN A 82 -18.32 -46.72 6.89
C ASN A 82 -17.83 -46.10 5.58
N GLY A 83 -18.64 -46.12 4.51
CA GLY A 83 -18.31 -45.45 3.25
C GLY A 83 -18.25 -43.93 3.36
N SER A 84 -18.93 -43.34 4.34
CA SER A 84 -18.93 -41.89 4.56
C SER A 84 -17.70 -41.37 5.31
N VAL A 85 -17.00 -42.26 6.04
CA VAL A 85 -15.82 -41.90 6.84
C VAL A 85 -14.51 -42.51 6.31
N SER A 86 -14.60 -43.59 5.54
CA SER A 86 -13.43 -44.36 5.09
C SER A 86 -13.28 -44.37 3.58
N GLY A 87 -12.04 -44.27 3.13
CA GLY A 87 -11.66 -44.38 1.73
C GLY A 87 -11.62 -43.04 0.98
N PRO A 88 -11.01 -43.00 -0.22
CA PRO A 88 -10.75 -41.75 -0.96
C PRO A 88 -12.00 -41.04 -1.46
N GLY A 89 -13.09 -41.77 -1.67
CA GLY A 89 -14.39 -41.22 -2.09
C GLY A 89 -15.27 -40.73 -0.94
N SER A 90 -14.85 -40.91 0.31
CA SER A 90 -15.66 -40.54 1.47
C SER A 90 -15.72 -39.01 1.63
N PRO A 91 -16.88 -38.44 2.03
CA PRO A 91 -16.99 -37.02 2.33
C PRO A 91 -15.97 -36.53 3.37
N VAL A 92 -15.65 -37.35 4.38
CA VAL A 92 -14.65 -36.99 5.41
C VAL A 92 -13.25 -36.90 4.80
N PHE A 93 -12.86 -37.84 3.93
CA PHE A 93 -11.56 -37.78 3.26
C PHE A 93 -11.45 -36.57 2.34
N GLN A 94 -12.48 -36.30 1.53
CA GLN A 94 -12.51 -35.13 0.65
C GLN A 94 -12.45 -33.82 1.44
N SER A 95 -13.23 -33.71 2.51
CA SER A 95 -13.19 -32.56 3.43
C SER A 95 -11.78 -32.34 3.99
N ARG A 96 -11.09 -33.42 4.40
CA ARG A 96 -9.71 -33.34 4.85
C ARG A 96 -8.76 -32.83 3.75
N GLN A 97 -8.90 -33.31 2.50
CA GLN A 97 -8.06 -32.85 1.39
C GLN A 97 -8.29 -31.36 1.10
N THR A 98 -9.55 -30.95 0.95
CA THR A 98 -9.90 -29.54 0.73
C THR A 98 -9.39 -28.65 1.86
N ARG A 99 -9.47 -29.10 3.12
CA ARG A 99 -8.90 -28.37 4.26
C ARG A 99 -7.39 -28.20 4.10
N LEU A 100 -6.64 -29.27 3.79
CA LEU A 100 -5.19 -29.21 3.64
C LEU A 100 -4.76 -28.30 2.48
N GLU A 101 -5.46 -28.36 1.35
CA GLU A 101 -5.22 -27.48 0.20
C GLU A 101 -5.50 -26.02 0.56
N THR A 102 -6.61 -25.76 1.25
CA THR A 102 -6.99 -24.42 1.71
C THR A 102 -5.95 -23.87 2.70
N GLU A 103 -5.53 -24.67 3.68
CA GLU A 103 -4.48 -24.29 4.64
C GLU A 103 -3.16 -23.95 3.94
N LYS A 104 -2.78 -24.72 2.91
CA LYS A 104 -1.60 -24.43 2.09
C LYS A 104 -1.75 -23.11 1.34
N HIS A 105 -2.88 -22.88 0.67
CA HIS A 105 -3.13 -21.64 -0.05
C HIS A 105 -3.14 -20.41 0.88
N LEU A 106 -3.76 -20.53 2.06
CA LEU A 106 -3.75 -19.47 3.06
C LEU A 106 -2.34 -19.16 3.55
N LYS A 107 -1.52 -20.17 3.80
CA LYS A 107 -0.11 -20.00 4.19
C LYS A 107 0.70 -19.28 3.11
N ASP A 108 0.59 -19.72 1.85
CA ASP A 108 1.31 -19.11 0.72
C ASP A 108 0.91 -17.63 0.53
N LYS A 109 -0.40 -17.33 0.66
CA LYS A 109 -0.91 -15.95 0.60
C LYS A 109 -0.43 -15.10 1.76
N LEU A 110 -0.42 -15.63 2.97
CA LEU A 110 0.07 -14.94 4.16
C LEU A 110 1.57 -14.60 4.02
N ASP A 111 2.37 -15.55 3.53
CA ASP A 111 3.81 -15.35 3.33
C ASP A 111 4.08 -14.30 2.24
N ALA A 112 3.33 -14.35 1.12
CA ALA A 112 3.42 -13.33 0.08
C ALA A 112 3.01 -11.93 0.61
N TYR A 113 1.92 -11.86 1.38
CA TYR A 113 1.46 -10.61 1.99
C TYR A 113 2.51 -10.03 2.95
N ARG A 114 3.10 -10.86 3.83
CA ARG A 114 4.16 -10.44 4.75
C ARG A 114 5.40 -9.93 4.04
N LYS A 115 5.83 -10.60 2.97
CA LYS A 115 6.95 -10.16 2.13
C LYS A 115 6.65 -8.79 1.49
N ASN A 116 5.49 -8.64 0.87
CA ASN A 116 5.07 -7.37 0.25
C ASN A 116 4.98 -6.23 1.28
N MET A 117 4.37 -6.49 2.44
CA MET A 117 4.26 -5.50 3.51
C MET A 117 5.63 -5.06 4.03
N THR A 118 6.57 -5.99 4.16
CA THR A 118 7.95 -5.70 4.57
C THR A 118 8.68 -4.87 3.52
N ALA A 119 8.54 -5.22 2.23
CA ALA A 119 9.11 -4.47 1.13
C ALA A 119 8.54 -3.04 1.07
N GLN A 120 7.21 -2.89 1.13
CA GLN A 120 6.54 -1.59 1.15
C GLN A 120 6.97 -0.74 2.34
N LYS A 121 7.07 -1.32 3.54
CA LYS A 121 7.56 -0.62 4.74
C LYS A 121 9.00 -0.15 4.56
N SER A 122 9.85 -0.96 3.93
CA SER A 122 11.22 -0.58 3.59
C SER A 122 11.25 0.58 2.59
N SER A 123 10.48 0.49 1.50
CA SER A 123 10.36 1.55 0.50
C SER A 123 9.83 2.85 1.09
N LEU A 124 8.84 2.79 1.99
CA LEU A 124 8.34 3.98 2.70
C LEU A 124 9.40 4.61 3.59
N LYS A 125 10.19 3.82 4.31
CA LYS A 125 11.31 4.34 5.12
C LYS A 125 12.38 5.00 4.25
N GLU A 126 12.71 4.39 3.12
CA GLU A 126 13.67 4.95 2.17
C GLU A 126 13.14 6.25 1.56
N LEU A 127 11.86 6.28 1.18
CA LEU A 127 11.20 7.48 0.67
C LEU A 127 11.18 8.59 1.73
N GLN A 128 10.85 8.27 2.99
CA GLN A 128 10.88 9.22 4.10
C GLN A 128 12.27 9.82 4.26
N LYS A 129 13.33 9.01 4.20
CA LYS A 129 14.72 9.50 4.24
C LYS A 129 15.01 10.43 3.06
N LYS A 130 14.66 10.02 1.83
CA LYS A 130 14.85 10.85 0.63
C LYS A 130 14.11 12.18 0.74
N VAL A 131 12.89 12.20 1.27
CA VAL A 131 12.11 13.43 1.49
C VAL A 131 12.74 14.31 2.57
N GLN A 132 13.28 13.73 3.64
CA GLN A 132 14.03 14.49 4.66
C GLN A 132 15.34 15.06 4.10
N ASP A 133 16.00 14.33 3.21
CA ASP A 133 17.22 14.77 2.52
C ASP A 133 16.94 15.84 1.45
N LEU A 134 15.69 15.96 0.95
CA LEU A 134 15.23 17.06 0.10
C LEU A 134 15.10 18.35 0.92
N ASN A 135 16.24 18.90 1.34
CA ASN A 135 16.31 20.14 2.09
C ASN A 135 16.81 21.28 1.19
N VAL A 136 15.94 22.26 0.93
CA VAL A 136 16.26 23.45 0.13
C VAL A 136 16.92 24.56 0.93
N ASN A 137 17.04 24.45 2.26
CA ASN A 137 17.55 25.50 3.13
C ASN A 137 18.94 25.96 2.71
N HIS A 138 19.84 25.03 2.36
CA HIS A 138 21.19 25.39 1.94
C HIS A 138 21.19 26.23 0.66
N ILE A 139 20.41 25.82 -0.33
CA ILE A 139 20.24 26.56 -1.57
C ILE A 139 19.59 27.92 -1.28
N ASN A 140 18.58 27.96 -0.41
CA ASN A 140 17.87 29.18 -0.07
C ASN A 140 18.78 30.21 0.63
N VAL A 141 19.67 29.75 1.52
CA VAL A 141 20.71 30.62 2.12
C VAL A 141 21.62 31.19 1.03
N LYS A 142 22.06 30.38 0.07
CA LYS A 142 22.93 30.85 -1.02
C LYS A 142 22.23 31.81 -1.97
N ILE A 143 20.94 31.62 -2.23
CA ILE A 143 20.19 32.38 -3.25
C ILE A 143 19.47 33.58 -2.64
N CYS A 144 18.67 33.40 -1.59
CA CYS A 144 17.88 34.45 -0.96
C CYS A 144 18.57 35.07 0.27
N GLY A 145 19.49 34.35 0.93
CA GLY A 145 20.23 34.86 2.09
C GLY A 145 19.73 34.35 3.45
N ALA A 146 18.73 33.48 3.48
CA ALA A 146 18.20 32.86 4.71
C ALA A 146 17.71 31.42 4.44
N PRO A 147 17.51 30.59 5.48
CA PRO A 147 17.06 29.20 5.32
C PRO A 147 15.66 29.09 4.69
N GLY A 148 14.75 30.03 4.98
CA GLY A 148 13.37 29.99 4.46
C GLY A 148 12.50 28.92 5.13
N ASP A 149 12.83 28.57 6.36
CA ASP A 149 12.07 27.72 7.28
C ASP A 149 10.92 28.45 7.98
N GLN A 150 10.89 29.78 7.88
CA GLN A 150 9.82 30.62 8.40
C GLN A 150 8.68 30.81 7.39
N PRO A 151 7.43 30.99 7.86
CA PRO A 151 6.32 31.47 7.04
C PRO A 151 6.69 32.72 6.23
N CYS A 152 6.18 32.83 5.00
CA CYS A 152 6.64 33.83 4.04
C CYS A 152 6.38 35.28 4.47
N ASP A 153 5.28 35.51 5.19
CA ASP A 153 4.91 36.75 5.87
C ASP A 153 5.97 37.18 6.90
N GLN A 154 6.56 36.21 7.61
CA GLN A 154 7.53 36.45 8.69
C GLN A 154 8.99 36.38 8.22
N ALA A 155 9.27 35.76 7.07
CA ALA A 155 10.61 35.57 6.54
C ALA A 155 11.18 36.88 5.95
N PRO A 156 12.19 37.53 6.55
CA PRO A 156 12.70 38.82 6.08
C PRO A 156 13.33 38.75 4.69
N CYS A 157 14.08 37.67 4.42
CA CYS A 157 14.68 37.39 3.11
C CYS A 157 13.83 36.48 2.23
N GLY A 158 12.61 36.12 2.66
CA GLY A 158 11.74 35.18 1.97
C GLY A 158 12.37 33.80 1.70
N GLY A 159 12.09 33.23 0.52
CA GLY A 159 12.61 31.92 0.14
C GLY A 159 12.12 31.33 -1.17
N ALA A 160 12.58 30.11 -1.47
CA ALA A 160 12.37 29.43 -2.75
C ALA A 160 10.90 29.19 -3.15
N ASN A 161 9.93 29.29 -2.24
CA ASN A 161 8.49 29.25 -2.55
C ASN A 161 7.70 30.42 -1.97
N CYS A 162 8.39 31.44 -1.48
CA CYS A 162 7.80 32.58 -0.82
C CYS A 162 7.29 33.59 -1.88
N ARG A 163 6.04 34.04 -1.69
CA ARG A 163 5.41 35.10 -2.47
C ARG A 163 4.82 36.16 -1.55
N ASP A 164 4.88 37.42 -1.98
CA ASP A 164 4.19 38.51 -1.29
C ASP A 164 2.69 38.51 -1.59
N ASP A 165 1.97 39.48 -1.00
CA ASP A 165 0.51 39.61 -1.10
C ASP A 165 0.05 39.90 -2.54
N GLU A 166 0.94 40.45 -3.36
CA GLU A 166 0.75 40.68 -4.80
C GLU A 166 1.10 39.44 -5.66
N GLY A 167 1.53 38.35 -5.02
CA GLY A 167 1.90 37.11 -5.68
C GLY A 167 3.28 37.13 -6.35
N GLN A 168 4.07 38.19 -6.17
CA GLN A 168 5.45 38.28 -6.66
C GLN A 168 6.39 37.47 -5.78
N ARG A 169 7.54 37.09 -6.34
CA ARG A 169 8.51 36.21 -5.67
C ARG A 169 9.29 36.99 -4.61
N LYS A 170 9.18 36.57 -3.36
CA LYS A 170 9.92 37.17 -2.23
C LYS A 170 11.18 36.35 -1.94
N CYS A 171 12.32 36.83 -2.40
CA CYS A 171 13.63 36.21 -2.21
C CYS A 171 14.73 37.27 -2.17
N GLY A 172 15.36 37.44 -1.01
CA GLY A 172 16.25 38.55 -0.73
C GLY A 172 15.53 39.74 -0.10
N GLY A 173 16.18 40.90 -0.17
CA GLY A 173 15.77 42.11 0.52
C GLY A 173 16.99 42.84 1.08
N GLU A 174 16.74 43.97 1.71
CA GLU A 174 17.78 44.71 2.41
C GLU A 174 18.32 43.90 3.60
N GLY A 175 19.65 43.85 3.77
CA GLY A 175 20.31 43.04 4.80
C GLY A 175 20.48 41.55 4.45
N CYS A 176 19.95 41.08 3.31
CA CYS A 176 20.09 39.69 2.87
C CYS A 176 21.36 39.49 2.04
N ASN A 177 22.12 38.43 2.33
CA ASN A 177 23.43 38.16 1.71
C ASN A 177 23.39 37.04 0.65
N GLY A 178 22.22 36.77 0.07
CA GLY A 178 22.05 35.80 -1.01
C GLY A 178 22.47 36.34 -2.37
N ALA A 179 22.63 35.45 -3.35
CA ALA A 179 22.96 35.80 -4.73
C ALA A 179 21.95 36.79 -5.36
N VAL A 180 20.64 36.62 -5.11
CA VAL A 180 19.58 37.50 -5.63
C VAL A 180 19.69 38.94 -5.11
N PRO A 181 19.69 39.19 -3.78
CA PRO A 181 19.82 40.56 -3.28
C PRO A 181 21.16 41.21 -3.65
N ILE A 182 22.26 40.45 -3.68
CA ILE A 182 23.58 40.97 -4.08
C ILE A 182 23.59 41.39 -5.55
N SER A 183 23.14 40.53 -6.46
CA SER A 183 23.10 40.83 -7.90
C SER A 183 22.16 41.99 -8.21
N THR A 184 21.00 42.05 -7.55
CA THR A 184 20.05 43.16 -7.68
C THR A 184 20.67 44.48 -7.21
N LYS A 185 21.38 44.47 -6.07
CA LYS A 185 22.11 45.64 -5.58
C LYS A 185 23.22 46.08 -6.52
N ALA A 186 24.00 45.12 -7.06
CA ALA A 186 25.06 45.40 -8.02
C ALA A 186 24.50 46.02 -9.31
N LEU A 187 23.39 45.48 -9.83
CA LEU A 187 22.71 46.03 -11.01
C LEU A 187 22.23 47.46 -10.77
N LYS A 188 21.57 47.71 -9.63
CA LYS A 188 21.11 49.06 -9.25
C LYS A 188 22.29 50.03 -9.13
N ASN A 189 23.39 49.61 -8.51
CA ASN A 189 24.59 50.42 -8.40
C ASN A 189 25.21 50.72 -9.77
N ALA A 190 25.26 49.74 -10.67
CA ALA A 190 25.75 49.93 -12.03
C ALA A 190 24.89 50.95 -12.81
N GLN A 191 23.56 50.82 -12.73
CA GLN A 191 22.63 51.78 -13.34
C GLN A 191 22.81 53.20 -12.79
N ASN A 192 22.93 53.33 -11.46
CA ASN A 192 23.19 54.62 -10.82
C ASN A 192 24.54 55.22 -11.27
N ALA A 193 25.58 54.39 -11.40
CA ALA A 193 26.89 54.82 -11.90
C ALA A 193 26.81 55.27 -13.36
N THR A 194 26.06 54.56 -14.22
CA THR A 194 25.82 54.96 -15.61
C THR A 194 25.17 56.34 -15.67
N ILE A 195 24.08 56.56 -14.93
CA ILE A 195 23.40 57.87 -14.90
C ILE A 195 24.33 58.98 -14.38
N ALA A 196 25.14 58.69 -13.36
CA ALA A 196 26.10 59.66 -12.82
C ALA A 196 27.18 60.01 -13.84
N LEU A 197 27.69 59.04 -14.60
CA LEU A 197 28.69 59.24 -15.65
C LEU A 197 28.11 60.05 -16.82
N GLU A 198 26.87 59.77 -17.24
CA GLU A 198 26.17 60.54 -18.28
C GLU A 198 26.02 62.01 -17.87
N ASN A 199 25.63 62.27 -16.62
CA ASN A 199 25.53 63.62 -16.09
C ASN A 199 26.89 64.34 -16.04
N MET A 200 27.96 63.65 -15.63
CA MET A 200 29.31 64.22 -15.64
C MET A 200 29.81 64.51 -17.06
N ALA A 201 29.51 63.64 -18.03
CA ALA A 201 29.86 63.86 -19.42
C ALA A 201 29.17 65.12 -19.99
N ASN A 202 27.89 65.32 -19.66
CA ASN A 202 27.16 66.53 -20.03
C ASN A 202 27.78 67.79 -19.41
N GLN A 203 28.14 67.74 -18.12
CA GLN A 203 28.82 68.87 -17.45
C GLN A 203 30.20 69.17 -18.05
N LEU A 204 30.96 68.15 -18.44
CA LEU A 204 32.25 68.34 -19.12
C LEU A 204 32.09 68.98 -20.50
N ASN A 205 31.04 68.61 -21.24
CA ASN A 205 30.72 69.27 -22.51
C ASN A 205 30.40 70.76 -22.30
N ASP A 206 29.58 71.10 -21.30
CA ASP A 206 29.28 72.49 -20.96
C ASP A 206 30.55 73.28 -20.57
N ILE A 207 31.44 72.68 -19.78
CA ILE A 207 32.72 73.30 -19.41
C ILE A 207 33.60 73.49 -20.64
N SER A 208 33.68 72.49 -21.53
CA SER A 208 34.46 72.57 -22.76
C SER A 208 33.98 73.73 -23.65
N GLN A 209 32.66 73.90 -23.79
CA GLN A 209 32.07 75.01 -24.54
C GLN A 209 32.43 76.37 -23.91
N LYS A 210 32.35 76.50 -22.59
CA LYS A 210 32.78 77.72 -21.88
C LYS A 210 34.26 78.01 -22.04
N ILE A 211 35.13 76.99 -22.05
CA ILE A 211 36.56 77.17 -22.28
C ILE A 211 36.81 77.69 -23.70
N GLN A 212 36.11 77.15 -24.71
CA GLN A 212 36.21 77.66 -26.08
C GLN A 212 35.77 79.13 -26.17
N GLU A 213 34.71 79.50 -25.47
CA GLU A 213 34.25 80.89 -25.38
C GLU A 213 35.30 81.81 -24.74
N VAL A 214 35.86 81.41 -23.59
CA VAL A 214 36.93 82.15 -22.90
C VAL A 214 38.17 82.27 -23.78
N GLN A 215 38.54 81.22 -24.51
CA GLN A 215 39.65 81.27 -25.46
C GLN A 215 39.39 82.27 -26.59
N GLY A 216 38.16 82.35 -27.09
CA GLY A 216 37.76 83.36 -28.08
C GLY A 216 37.90 84.78 -27.54
N ILE A 217 37.40 85.05 -26.34
CA ILE A 217 37.52 86.36 -25.67
C ILE A 217 39.00 86.72 -25.45
N ALA A 218 39.82 85.77 -24.99
CA ALA A 218 41.25 86.00 -24.78
C ALA A 218 41.99 86.33 -26.09
N GLN A 219 41.65 85.66 -27.19
CA GLN A 219 42.19 85.96 -28.51
C GLN A 219 41.79 87.36 -29.00
N GLU A 220 40.53 87.75 -28.79
CA GLU A 220 40.03 89.08 -29.13
C GLU A 220 40.73 90.18 -28.31
N ALA A 221 40.85 89.98 -26.99
CA ALA A 221 41.56 90.91 -26.10
C ALA A 221 43.05 91.06 -26.47
N LYS A 222 43.70 89.95 -26.87
CA LYS A 222 45.06 89.98 -27.39
C LYS A 222 45.15 90.84 -28.66
N ALA A 223 44.26 90.61 -29.63
CA ALA A 223 44.24 91.38 -30.88
C ALA A 223 44.01 92.88 -30.64
N GLN A 224 43.10 93.23 -29.72
CA GLN A 224 42.88 94.62 -29.32
C GLN A 224 44.11 95.24 -28.63
N SER A 225 44.81 94.48 -27.79
CA SER A 225 46.03 94.94 -27.12
C SER A 225 47.16 95.18 -28.11
N GLU A 226 47.36 94.28 -29.07
CA GLU A 226 48.33 94.45 -30.17
C GLU A 226 48.01 95.69 -31.02
N LEU A 227 46.74 95.91 -31.35
CA LEU A 227 46.30 97.09 -32.08
C LEU A 227 46.53 98.39 -31.29
N THR A 228 46.33 98.36 -29.97
CA THR A 228 46.58 99.49 -29.08
C THR A 228 48.07 99.78 -28.94
N LEU A 229 48.91 98.75 -28.82
CA LEU A 229 50.35 98.87 -28.78
C LEU A 229 50.87 99.51 -30.08
N ASN A 230 50.44 99.04 -31.24
CA ASN A 230 50.83 99.61 -32.54
C ASN A 230 50.46 101.11 -32.62
N LYS A 231 49.26 101.50 -32.17
CA LYS A 231 48.85 102.91 -32.09
C LYS A 231 49.74 103.73 -31.15
N ALA A 232 50.12 103.18 -30.00
CA ALA A 232 50.99 103.84 -29.04
C ALA A 232 52.42 104.02 -29.60
N GLU A 233 52.95 103.02 -30.30
CA GLU A 233 54.24 103.11 -31.00
C GLU A 233 54.23 104.19 -32.09
N ASP A 234 53.17 104.25 -32.89
CA ASP A 234 53.00 105.30 -33.90
C ASP A 234 52.92 106.70 -33.26
N ALA A 235 52.18 106.85 -32.16
CA ALA A 235 52.10 108.09 -31.41
C ALA A 235 53.47 108.50 -30.86
N LYS A 236 54.24 107.56 -30.30
CA LYS A 236 55.61 107.79 -29.84
C LYS A 236 56.51 108.29 -30.97
N ARG A 237 56.50 107.63 -32.14
CA ARG A 237 57.30 108.07 -33.30
C ARG A 237 56.94 109.50 -33.74
N ARG A 238 55.65 109.84 -33.77
CA ARG A 238 55.19 111.20 -34.07
C ARG A 238 55.67 112.22 -33.04
N MET A 239 55.67 111.86 -31.75
CA MET A 239 56.18 112.72 -30.68
C MET A 239 57.69 112.91 -30.77
N GLU A 240 58.45 111.86 -31.07
CA GLU A 240 59.91 111.93 -31.27
C GLU A 240 60.26 112.83 -32.46
N ASP A 241 59.59 112.65 -33.61
CA ASP A 241 59.74 113.52 -34.79
C ASP A 241 59.38 114.99 -34.48
N SER A 242 58.27 115.22 -33.77
CA SER A 242 57.87 116.56 -33.34
C SER A 242 58.87 117.19 -32.39
N THR A 243 59.43 116.40 -31.45
CA THR A 243 60.45 116.85 -30.50
C THR A 243 61.75 117.19 -31.23
N ASP A 244 62.16 116.38 -32.21
CA ASP A 244 63.36 116.65 -33.00
C ASP A 244 63.20 117.92 -33.85
N LYS A 245 62.05 118.08 -34.51
CA LYS A 245 61.69 119.33 -35.20
C LYS A 245 61.73 120.54 -34.26
N LEU A 246 61.19 120.42 -33.04
CA LEU A 246 61.23 121.46 -32.02
C LEU A 246 62.69 121.81 -31.64
N ARG A 247 63.54 120.81 -31.40
CA ARG A 247 64.98 121.00 -31.11
C ARG A 247 65.70 121.70 -32.26
N GLN A 248 65.46 121.27 -33.50
CA GLN A 248 66.03 121.91 -34.69
C GLN A 248 65.59 123.37 -34.83
N PHE A 249 64.32 123.66 -34.56
CA PHE A 249 63.79 125.02 -34.57
C PHE A 249 64.45 125.90 -33.50
N ILE A 250 64.57 125.42 -32.26
CA ILE A 250 65.28 126.11 -31.17
C ILE A 250 66.75 126.38 -31.57
N LYS A 251 67.42 125.40 -32.18
CA LYS A 251 68.80 125.56 -32.68
C LYS A 251 68.89 126.67 -33.73
N LYS A 252 67.98 126.70 -34.72
CA LYS A 252 67.92 127.78 -35.71
C LYS A 252 67.73 129.16 -35.09
N ILE A 253 66.89 129.28 -34.06
CA ILE A 253 66.73 130.54 -33.31
C ILE A 253 68.05 130.92 -32.63
N LYS A 254 68.71 129.98 -31.97
CA LYS A 254 69.99 130.22 -31.28
C LYS A 254 71.08 130.66 -32.25
N ASP A 255 71.21 129.98 -33.39
CA ASP A 255 72.18 130.28 -34.44
C ASP A 255 71.91 131.64 -35.12
N PHE A 256 70.66 132.13 -35.11
CA PHE A 256 70.31 133.47 -35.62
C PHE A 256 70.67 134.61 -34.64
N LEU A 257 70.70 134.32 -33.34
CA LEU A 257 70.93 135.30 -32.26
C LEU A 257 72.40 135.44 -31.85
N THR A 258 73.32 134.71 -32.50
CA THR A 258 74.76 134.69 -32.22
C THR A 258 75.54 135.02 -33.48
#